data_AF-A0A0U3PVJ3-F1
#
_entry.id   AF-A0A0U3PVJ3-F1
#
_cell.length_a   1.000
_cell.length_b   1.000
_cell.length_c   1.000
_cell.angle_alpha   90.00
_cell.angle_beta   90.00
_cell.angle_gamma   90.00
#
_symmetry.space_group_name_H-M   'P 1'
#
loop_
_entity.id
_entity.type
_entity.pdbx_description
1 polymer ?
#
loop_
_entity_poly.entity_id
_entity_poly.type
_entity_poly.pdbx_seq_one_letter_code
_entity_poly.pdbx_strand_id
1 'polypeptide(L)'
;MTALLVAGFLIVHGLLHPGVWTAPRQPGRPAPFDPGHSWALSAAHVAPAPARSAALALAWWTALVYCAAGVGVLAGGGWWSATALVAAVSGLVLKALWFDPWLSVGVLLDLGVVAAVAASWPASLY
;
A
#
# COMPACT_ATOMS: atom_id res chain seq x y z
N MET A 1 8.84 -22.15 5.85
CA MET A 1 7.59 -21.57 6.43
C MET A 1 7.64 -20.04 6.41
N THR A 2 8.70 -19.41 6.94
CA THR A 2 8.84 -17.95 7.00
C THR A 2 8.69 -17.25 5.64
N ALA A 3 9.37 -17.74 4.59
CA ALA A 3 9.25 -17.16 3.24
C ALA A 3 7.81 -17.15 2.69
N LEU A 4 7.04 -18.21 2.92
CA LEU A 4 5.63 -18.27 2.50
C LEU A 4 4.77 -17.25 3.25
N LEU A 5 5.00 -17.09 4.56
CA LEU A 5 4.28 -16.11 5.38
C LEU A 5 4.61 -14.68 4.95
N VAL A 6 5.88 -14.37 4.68
CA VAL A 6 6.31 -13.04 4.23
C VAL A 6 5.78 -12.75 2.84
N ALA A 7 5.93 -13.67 1.89
CA ALA A 7 5.39 -13.50 0.55
C ALA A 7 3.86 -13.34 0.57
N GLY A 8 3.17 -14.18 1.33
CA GLY A 8 1.73 -14.10 1.52
C GLY A 8 1.31 -12.75 2.11
N PHE A 9 2.00 -12.28 3.16
CA PHE A 9 1.77 -10.98 3.76
C PHE A 9 1.95 -9.84 2.75
N LEU A 10 3.07 -9.79 2.03
CA LEU A 10 3.35 -8.74 1.03
C LEU A 10 2.29 -8.73 -0.07
N ILE A 11 1.95 -9.90 -0.61
CA ILE A 11 0.94 -10.01 -1.68
C ILE A 11 -0.44 -9.59 -1.18
N VAL A 12 -0.90 -10.13 -0.05
CA VAL A 12 -2.22 -9.82 0.49
C VAL A 12 -2.33 -8.34 0.87
N HIS A 13 -1.34 -7.80 1.58
CA HIS A 13 -1.30 -6.38 1.93
C HIS A 13 -1.23 -5.47 0.69
N GLY A 14 -0.45 -5.87 -0.31
CA GLY A 14 -0.41 -5.21 -1.61
C GLY A 14 -1.80 -5.14 -2.26
N LEU A 15 -2.49 -6.27 -2.37
CA LEU A 15 -3.82 -6.35 -2.98
C LEU A 15 -4.91 -5.61 -2.19
N LEU A 16 -4.75 -5.45 -0.87
CA LEU A 16 -5.66 -4.63 -0.07
C LEU A 16 -5.64 -3.16 -0.46
N HIS A 17 -4.56 -2.65 -1.07
CA HIS A 17 -4.51 -1.25 -1.54
C HIS A 17 -5.61 -0.94 -2.57
N PRO A 18 -5.65 -1.56 -3.76
CA PRO A 18 -6.74 -1.34 -4.68
C PRO A 18 -8.07 -1.81 -4.09
N GLY A 19 -8.12 -2.91 -3.34
CA GLY A 19 -9.36 -3.42 -2.74
C GLY A 19 -10.09 -2.40 -1.84
N VAL A 20 -9.34 -1.69 -1.00
CA VAL A 20 -9.86 -0.62 -0.14
C VAL A 20 -10.27 0.61 -0.96
N TRP A 21 -9.48 0.95 -1.98
CA TRP A 21 -9.64 2.19 -2.75
C TRP A 21 -10.66 2.11 -3.89
N THR A 22 -10.98 0.91 -4.35
CA THR A 22 -12.01 0.64 -5.36
C THR A 22 -13.27 0.01 -4.77
N ALA A 23 -13.36 -0.10 -3.43
CA ALA A 23 -14.49 -0.72 -2.77
C ALA A 23 -15.82 -0.07 -3.22
N PRO A 24 -16.82 -0.85 -3.64
CA PRO A 24 -18.10 -0.30 -4.05
C PRO A 24 -18.77 0.43 -2.89
N ARG A 25 -19.32 1.62 -3.17
CA ARG A 25 -20.11 2.36 -2.18
C ARG A 25 -21.44 1.64 -1.98
N GLN A 26 -21.75 1.30 -0.74
CA GLN A 26 -23.04 0.70 -0.39
C GLN A 26 -24.09 1.81 -0.16
N PRO A 27 -25.26 1.74 -0.80
CA PRO A 27 -26.36 2.67 -0.51
C PRO A 27 -26.70 2.66 0.99
N GLY A 28 -26.85 3.84 1.58
CA GLY A 28 -27.20 3.98 3.01
C GLY A 28 -26.07 3.68 4.00
N ARG A 29 -24.85 3.38 3.53
CA ARG A 29 -23.65 3.27 4.37
C ARG A 29 -22.56 4.21 3.86
N PRO A 30 -22.22 5.27 4.61
CA PRO A 30 -21.14 6.16 4.20
C PRO A 30 -19.84 5.36 4.12
N ALA A 31 -19.09 5.56 3.04
CA ALA A 31 -17.73 5.03 2.94
C ALA A 31 -16.85 5.70 4.00
N PRO A 32 -15.86 4.99 4.58
CA PRO A 32 -14.97 5.59 5.57
C PRO A 32 -14.21 6.80 5.02
N PHE A 33 -13.89 6.81 3.72
CA PHE A 33 -13.26 7.95 3.04
C PHE A 33 -13.65 7.99 1.55
N ASP A 34 -13.35 9.11 0.86
CA ASP A 34 -13.55 9.27 -0.59
C ASP A 34 -12.20 9.44 -1.31
N PRO A 35 -11.83 8.54 -2.24
CA PRO A 35 -10.64 8.71 -3.09
C PRO A 35 -10.61 10.01 -3.90
N GLY A 36 -11.75 10.65 -4.15
CA GLY A 36 -11.83 11.96 -4.79
C GLY A 36 -11.51 13.14 -3.88
N HIS A 37 -11.35 12.93 -2.57
CA HIS A 37 -11.07 13.98 -1.59
C HIS A 37 -9.71 13.72 -0.91
N SER A 38 -8.68 14.45 -1.35
CA SER A 38 -7.38 14.52 -0.68
C SER A 38 -7.21 15.90 -0.04
N TRP A 39 -6.73 15.97 1.19
CA TRP A 39 -6.47 17.25 1.85
C TRP A 39 -5.39 18.06 1.10
N ALA A 40 -4.33 17.38 0.65
CA ALA A 40 -3.19 18.01 -0.02
C ALA A 40 -3.53 18.48 -1.43
N LEU A 41 -4.22 17.63 -2.21
CA LEU A 41 -4.63 17.99 -3.57
C LEU A 41 -5.75 19.02 -3.58
N SER A 42 -6.66 19.00 -2.60
CA SER A 42 -7.68 20.03 -2.45
C SER A 42 -7.06 21.39 -2.10
N ALA A 43 -6.02 21.41 -1.24
CA ALA A 43 -5.25 22.61 -0.96
C ALA A 43 -4.54 23.17 -2.22
N ALA A 44 -4.24 22.31 -3.19
CA ALA A 44 -3.71 22.68 -4.50
C ALA A 44 -4.79 22.90 -5.58
N HIS A 45 -6.08 22.98 -5.20
CA HIS A 45 -7.22 23.20 -6.10
C HIS A 45 -7.39 22.15 -7.21
N VAL A 46 -6.91 20.92 -6.98
CA VAL A 46 -7.10 19.81 -7.91
C VAL A 46 -8.56 19.32 -7.82
N ALA A 47 -9.20 19.16 -8.98
CA ALA A 47 -10.59 18.67 -9.02
C ALA A 47 -10.72 17.22 -8.50
N PRO A 48 -11.91 16.79 -8.03
CA PRO A 48 -12.09 15.46 -7.45
C PRO A 48 -11.81 14.30 -8.41
N ALA A 49 -12.09 14.48 -9.71
CA ALA A 49 -11.86 13.45 -10.72
C ALA A 49 -10.37 13.08 -10.88
N PRO A 50 -9.45 14.04 -11.15
CA PRO A 50 -8.01 13.73 -11.21
C PRO A 50 -7.44 13.27 -9.87
N ALA A 51 -7.93 13.78 -8.73
CA ALA A 51 -7.55 13.27 -7.42
C ALA A 51 -7.89 11.77 -7.28
N ARG A 52 -9.10 11.37 -7.64
CA ARG A 52 -9.50 9.96 -7.67
C ARG A 52 -8.61 9.12 -8.58
N SER A 53 -8.33 9.60 -9.80
CA SER A 53 -7.46 8.88 -10.74
C SER A 53 -6.06 8.67 -10.16
N ALA A 54 -5.47 9.71 -9.53
CA ALA A 54 -4.15 9.62 -8.91
C ALA A 54 -4.13 8.61 -7.74
N ALA A 55 -5.15 8.67 -6.89
CA ALA A 55 -5.36 7.71 -5.80
C ALA A 55 -5.40 6.26 -6.29
N LEU A 56 -6.23 5.98 -7.31
CA LEU A 56 -6.37 4.64 -7.87
C LEU A 56 -5.09 4.17 -8.55
N ALA A 57 -4.43 5.04 -9.30
CA ALA A 57 -3.15 4.73 -9.95
C ALA A 57 -2.09 4.36 -8.91
N LEU A 58 -1.96 5.14 -7.83
CA LEU A 58 -0.99 4.89 -6.78
C LEU A 58 -1.33 3.64 -5.95
N ALA A 59 -2.62 3.35 -5.72
CA ALA A 59 -3.08 2.12 -5.08
C ALA A 59 -2.71 0.88 -5.91
N TRP A 60 -2.98 0.90 -7.22
CA TRP A 60 -2.61 -0.19 -8.12
C TRP A 60 -1.10 -0.35 -8.27
N TRP A 61 -0.38 0.76 -8.42
CA TRP A 61 1.09 0.76 -8.41
C TRP A 61 1.63 0.08 -7.16
N THR A 62 1.19 0.51 -5.98
CA THR A 62 1.62 -0.05 -4.70
C THR A 62 1.37 -1.56 -4.63
N ALA A 63 0.20 -2.01 -5.09
CA ALA A 63 -0.13 -3.44 -5.14
C ALA A 63 0.81 -4.23 -6.05
N LEU A 64 1.07 -3.74 -7.27
CA LEU A 64 1.94 -4.42 -8.23
C LEU A 64 3.37 -4.54 -7.69
N VAL A 65 3.89 -3.49 -7.05
CA VAL A 65 5.24 -3.51 -6.47
C VAL A 65 5.30 -4.44 -5.26
N TYR A 66 4.29 -4.45 -4.39
CA TYR A 66 4.21 -5.42 -3.28
C TYR A 66 4.12 -6.87 -3.77
N CYS A 67 3.31 -7.13 -4.80
CA CYS A 67 3.23 -8.44 -5.43
C CYS A 67 4.58 -8.87 -6.03
N ALA A 68 5.28 -7.96 -6.70
CA ALA A 68 6.62 -8.22 -7.21
C ALA A 68 7.60 -8.56 -6.08
N ALA A 69 7.57 -7.82 -4.96
CA ALA A 69 8.38 -8.13 -3.79
C ALA A 69 8.06 -9.53 -3.22
N GLY A 70 6.77 -9.88 -3.10
CA GLY A 70 6.36 -11.22 -2.65
C GLY A 70 6.83 -12.34 -3.58
N VAL A 71 6.76 -12.14 -4.90
CA VAL A 71 7.33 -13.06 -5.90
C VAL A 71 8.85 -13.15 -5.75
N GLY A 72 9.53 -12.03 -5.52
CA GLY A 72 10.96 -11.98 -5.25
C GLY A 72 11.37 -12.82 -4.04
N VAL A 73 10.59 -12.78 -2.94
CA VAL A 73 10.78 -13.64 -1.76
C VAL A 73 10.67 -15.12 -2.14
N LEU A 74 9.62 -15.51 -2.89
CA LEU A 74 9.42 -16.89 -3.30
C LEU A 74 10.49 -17.39 -4.27
N ALA A 75 11.05 -16.51 -5.09
CA ALA A 75 12.12 -16.79 -6.02
C ALA A 75 13.52 -16.75 -5.38
N GLY A 76 13.65 -16.37 -4.11
CA GLY A 76 14.94 -16.18 -3.44
C GLY A 76 15.78 -15.04 -4.03
N GLY A 77 15.13 -14.04 -4.64
CA GLY A 77 15.82 -12.96 -5.33
C GLY A 77 16.22 -11.82 -4.40
N GLY A 78 17.51 -11.50 -4.28
CA GLY A 78 18.02 -10.46 -3.35
C GLY A 78 17.51 -9.03 -3.56
N TRP A 79 16.73 -8.77 -4.62
CA TRP A 79 16.09 -7.48 -4.88
C TRP A 79 14.76 -7.28 -4.12
N TRP A 80 14.20 -8.34 -3.54
CA TRP A 80 12.84 -8.33 -2.97
C TRP A 80 12.65 -7.27 -1.87
N SER A 81 13.66 -7.04 -1.04
CA SER A 81 13.60 -6.13 0.12
C SER A 81 13.56 -4.66 -0.32
N ALA A 82 14.37 -4.30 -1.33
CA ALA A 82 14.33 -2.98 -1.95
C ALA A 82 12.98 -2.72 -2.63
N THR A 83 12.42 -3.73 -3.31
CA THR A 83 11.08 -3.63 -3.92
C THR A 83 9.98 -3.48 -2.86
N ALA A 84 10.05 -4.22 -1.75
CA ALA A 84 9.11 -4.07 -0.64
C ALA A 84 9.16 -2.68 -0.01
N LEU A 85 10.36 -2.09 0.12
CA LEU A 85 10.54 -0.72 0.60
C LEU A 85 9.88 0.30 -0.33
N VAL A 86 10.08 0.18 -1.65
CA VAL A 86 9.45 1.07 -2.64
C VAL A 86 7.92 0.95 -2.56
N ALA A 87 7.39 -0.27 -2.41
CA ALA A 87 5.95 -0.48 -2.25
C ALA A 87 5.42 0.18 -0.98
N ALA A 88 6.07 -0.05 0.17
CA ALA A 88 5.66 0.50 1.46
C ALA A 88 5.69 2.04 1.46
N VAL A 89 6.75 2.65 0.92
CA VAL A 89 6.84 4.11 0.79
C VAL A 89 5.74 4.65 -0.13
N SER A 90 5.45 3.97 -1.25
CA SER A 90 4.34 4.36 -2.14
C SER A 90 2.98 4.31 -1.42
N GLY A 91 2.76 3.25 -0.64
CA GLY A 91 1.56 3.07 0.19
C GLY A 91 1.42 4.12 1.29
N LEU A 92 2.54 4.55 1.89
CA LEU A 92 2.59 5.65 2.86
C LEU A 92 2.29 6.99 2.21
N VAL A 93 2.86 7.27 1.02
CA VAL A 93 2.55 8.50 0.26
C VAL A 93 1.06 8.56 -0.05
N LEU A 94 0.47 7.45 -0.51
CA LEU A 94 -0.97 7.35 -0.77
C LEU A 94 -1.79 7.69 0.48
N LYS A 95 -1.48 7.07 1.63
CA LYS A 95 -2.23 7.29 2.87
C LYS A 95 -1.95 8.67 3.48
N ALA A 96 -0.76 9.22 3.29
CA ALA A 96 -0.44 10.57 3.74
C ALA A 96 -1.26 11.62 2.97
N LEU A 97 -1.38 11.48 1.65
CA LEU A 97 -2.08 12.45 0.80
C LEU A 97 -3.61 12.39 0.94
N TRP A 98 -4.19 11.24 1.27
CA TRP A 98 -5.63 11.04 1.49
C TRP A 98 -5.93 10.54 2.91
N PHE A 99 -5.21 11.07 3.89
CA PHE A 99 -5.29 10.54 5.24
C PHE A 99 -6.72 10.58 5.81
N ASP A 100 -7.12 9.45 6.38
CA ASP A 100 -8.32 9.27 7.19
C ASP A 100 -7.95 8.34 8.36
N PRO A 101 -8.44 8.55 9.59
CA PRO A 101 -8.11 7.72 10.74
C PRO A 101 -8.35 6.22 10.52
N TRP A 102 -9.31 5.84 9.68
CA TRP A 102 -9.58 4.45 9.33
C TRP A 102 -8.42 3.79 8.58
N LEU A 103 -7.60 4.56 7.86
CA LEU A 103 -6.42 4.08 7.14
C LEU A 103 -5.21 3.81 8.06
N SER A 104 -5.29 4.12 9.35
CA SER A 104 -4.17 3.99 10.30
C SER A 104 -3.60 2.58 10.35
N VAL A 105 -4.43 1.54 10.26
CA VAL A 105 -3.96 0.15 10.22
C VAL A 105 -3.06 -0.07 9.00
N GLY A 106 -3.48 0.42 7.82
CA GLY A 106 -2.68 0.35 6.61
C GLY A 106 -1.35 1.11 6.71
N VAL A 107 -1.35 2.27 7.40
CA VAL A 107 -0.12 3.03 7.69
C VAL A 107 0.83 2.21 8.57
N LEU A 108 0.33 1.60 9.64
CA LEU A 108 1.14 0.77 10.53
C LEU A 108 1.75 -0.42 9.80
N LEU A 109 1.02 -1.04 8.88
CA LEU A 109 1.53 -2.16 8.08
C LEU A 109 2.67 -1.73 7.15
N ASP A 110 2.55 -0.59 6.46
CA ASP A 110 3.64 -0.09 5.62
C ASP A 110 4.86 0.35 6.45
N LEU A 111 4.64 1.04 7.58
CA LEU A 111 5.73 1.37 8.52
C LEU A 111 6.42 0.11 9.05
N GLY A 112 5.65 -0.94 9.32
CA GLY A 112 6.18 -2.25 9.72
C GLY A 112 7.09 -2.85 8.65
N VAL A 113 6.71 -2.76 7.36
CA VAL A 113 7.57 -3.18 6.25
C VAL A 113 8.85 -2.36 6.18
N VAL A 114 8.75 -1.02 6.27
CA VAL A 114 9.92 -0.13 6.27
C VAL A 114 10.87 -0.48 7.41
N ALA A 115 10.34 -0.64 8.63
CA ALA A 115 11.11 -0.99 9.81
C ALA A 115 11.76 -2.38 9.67
N ALA A 116 11.04 -3.36 9.15
CA ALA A 116 11.57 -4.70 8.91
C ALA A 116 12.68 -4.69 7.85
N VAL A 117 12.58 -3.88 6.80
CA VAL A 117 13.68 -3.70 5.82
C VAL A 117 14.88 -3.06 6.49
N ALA A 118 14.70 -1.97 7.26
CA ALA A 118 15.78 -1.30 7.97
C ALA A 118 16.47 -2.20 9.02
N ALA A 119 15.70 -3.06 9.69
CA ALA A 119 16.20 -4.04 10.65
C ALA A 119 16.80 -5.29 9.98
N SER A 120 16.91 -5.33 8.65
CA SER A 120 17.34 -6.49 7.87
C SER A 120 16.51 -7.72 8.22
N TRP A 121 15.26 -7.76 7.75
CA TRP A 121 14.29 -8.89 7.82
C TRP A 121 14.95 -10.23 8.16
N PRO A 122 14.34 -11.08 9.02
CA PRO A 122 14.99 -12.24 9.61
C PRO A 122 15.91 -13.00 8.65
N ALA A 123 17.16 -13.24 9.06
CA ALA A 123 18.23 -13.81 8.22
C ALA A 123 17.81 -15.06 7.43
N SER A 124 16.80 -15.81 7.89
CA SER A 124 16.15 -16.91 7.16
C SER A 124 15.54 -16.56 5.79
N LEU A 125 15.55 -15.29 5.38
CA LEU A 125 14.97 -14.78 4.13
C LEU A 125 16.03 -14.31 3.12
N TYR A 126 17.32 -14.46 3.45
CA TYR A 126 18.47 -14.14 2.62
C TYR A 126 19.30 -15.39 2.32
#